data_AF-A0A7J8K6V3-F1
#
_entry.id   AF-A0A7J8K6V3-F1
#
_cell.length_a   1.000
_cell.length_b   1.000
_cell.length_c   1.000
_cell.angle_alpha   90.00
_cell.angle_beta   90.00
_cell.angle_gamma   90.00
#
_symmetry.space_group_name_H-M   'P 1'
#
loop_
_entity.id
_entity.type
_entity.pdbx_description
1 polymer ?
#
loop_
_entity_poly.entity_id
_entity_poly.type
_entity_poly.pdbx_seq_one_letter_code
_entity_poly.pdbx_strand_id
1 'polypeptide(L)'
;MKCGSCGEISEKWQYIRQMDSVALKGGRGSASMVQKCKLCARENSIDILSSTIKSYNAEDNEKFKTIVEFECRGLEPVDFQPQDWTDYDEKAQESVGIYEVTHQFVKC
;
A
#
# COMPACT_ATOMS: atom_id res chain seq x y z
N MET A 1 8.95 -3.52 -0.11
CA MET A 1 8.39 -4.90 -0.18
C MET A 1 9.42 -5.89 0.36
N LYS A 2 9.05 -6.73 1.33
CA LYS A 2 9.88 -7.73 1.99
C LYS A 2 9.40 -9.14 1.68
N CYS A 3 10.30 -10.05 1.30
CA CYS A 3 9.99 -11.46 1.16
C CYS A 3 9.83 -12.12 2.53
N GLY A 4 8.65 -12.69 2.81
CA GLY A 4 8.37 -13.38 4.07
C GLY A 4 9.17 -14.68 4.26
N SER A 5 9.84 -15.18 3.22
CA SER A 5 10.61 -16.44 3.30
C SER A 5 12.09 -16.27 3.61
N CYS A 6 12.75 -15.28 3.01
CA CYS A 6 14.20 -15.06 3.16
C CYS A 6 14.55 -13.67 3.70
N GLY A 7 13.56 -12.81 3.91
CA GLY A 7 13.77 -11.47 4.45
C GLY A 7 14.24 -10.42 3.44
N GLU A 8 14.53 -10.79 2.19
CA GLU A 8 14.97 -9.87 1.13
C GLU A 8 14.01 -8.70 0.95
N ILE A 9 14.54 -7.46 0.95
CA ILE A 9 13.79 -6.22 0.74
C ILE A 9 14.19 -5.62 -0.61
N SER A 10 13.20 -5.26 -1.43
CA SER A 10 13.45 -4.61 -2.71
C SER A 10 14.14 -3.26 -2.54
N GLU A 11 15.25 -3.06 -3.26
CA GLU A 11 15.96 -1.77 -3.34
C GLU A 11 15.18 -0.69 -4.11
N LYS A 12 14.32 -1.11 -5.05
CA LYS A 12 13.50 -0.20 -5.86
C LYS A 12 12.09 -0.10 -5.30
N TRP A 13 11.54 1.11 -5.36
CA TRP A 13 10.11 1.34 -5.15
C TRP A 13 9.29 0.54 -6.16
N GLN A 14 8.22 -0.06 -5.67
CA GLN A 14 7.28 -0.85 -6.45
C GLN A 14 5.89 -0.28 -6.22
N TYR A 15 5.20 0.04 -7.30
CA TYR A 15 3.81 0.45 -7.24
C TYR A 15 2.90 -0.75 -7.50
N ILE A 16 1.79 -0.79 -6.79
CA ILE A 16 0.67 -1.73 -7.00
C ILE A 16 -0.59 -0.90 -7.20
N ARG A 17 -1.47 -1.32 -8.09
CA ARG A 17 -2.73 -0.61 -8.38
C ARG A 17 -3.88 -1.56 -8.21
N GLN A 18 -5.00 -1.05 -7.69
CA GLN A 18 -6.22 -1.84 -7.50
C GLN A 18 -6.76 -2.39 -8.82
N MET A 19 -6.52 -1.70 -9.93
CA MET A 19 -6.96 -2.14 -11.26
C MET A 19 -6.10 -3.26 -11.85
N ASP A 20 -4.89 -3.47 -11.31
CA ASP A 20 -4.03 -4.55 -11.76
C ASP A 20 -4.55 -5.86 -11.18
N SER A 21 -4.65 -6.89 -12.01
CA SER A 21 -5.11 -8.22 -11.59
C SER A 21 -4.35 -9.28 -12.37
N VAL A 22 -3.57 -10.06 -11.64
CA VAL A 22 -2.74 -11.15 -12.17
C VAL A 22 -3.26 -12.47 -11.61
N ALA A 23 -3.59 -13.42 -12.48
CA ALA A 23 -4.10 -14.73 -12.07
C ALA A 23 -3.05 -15.51 -11.27
N LEU A 24 -3.46 -16.08 -10.13
CA LEU A 24 -2.62 -16.94 -9.31
C LEU A 24 -2.67 -18.38 -9.80
N LYS A 25 -1.53 -19.08 -9.75
CA LYS A 25 -1.47 -20.51 -10.07
C LYS A 25 -2.35 -21.33 -9.13
N GLY A 26 -2.99 -22.37 -9.67
CA GLY A 26 -3.77 -23.34 -8.88
C GLY A 26 -5.15 -22.86 -8.44
N GLY A 27 -5.78 -21.94 -9.18
CA GLY A 27 -7.16 -21.50 -8.91
C GLY A 27 -7.33 -20.67 -7.64
N ARG A 28 -6.24 -20.08 -7.12
CA ARG A 28 -6.23 -19.32 -5.86
C ARG A 28 -6.74 -17.88 -6.00
N GLY A 29 -7.46 -17.57 -7.08
CA GLY A 29 -7.92 -16.22 -7.41
C GLY A 29 -6.88 -15.41 -8.18
N SER A 30 -6.89 -14.10 -7.96
CA SER A 30 -5.97 -13.13 -8.56
C SER A 30 -5.28 -12.30 -7.48
N ALA A 31 -4.24 -11.58 -7.86
CA ALA A 31 -3.58 -10.61 -7.00
C ALA A 31 -3.15 -9.38 -7.80
N SER A 32 -3.08 -8.23 -7.14
CA SER A 32 -2.61 -6.97 -7.71
C SER A 32 -1.16 -7.04 -8.22
N MET A 33 -0.32 -7.87 -7.57
CA MET A 33 1.05 -8.13 -8.03
C MET A 33 1.49 -9.54 -7.66
N VAL A 34 2.17 -10.21 -8.61
CA VAL A 34 2.85 -11.49 -8.41
C VAL A 34 4.30 -11.30 -8.83
N GLN A 35 5.26 -11.66 -7.95
CA GLN A 35 6.68 -11.58 -8.27
C GLN A 35 7.49 -12.71 -7.65
N LYS A 36 8.55 -13.09 -8.35
CA LYS A 36 9.54 -14.04 -7.87
C LYS A 36 10.62 -13.31 -7.06
N CYS A 37 10.88 -13.74 -5.84
CA CYS A 37 11.97 -13.20 -5.03
C CYS A 37 13.30 -13.42 -5.76
N LYS A 38 14.10 -12.36 -5.91
CA LYS A 38 15.40 -12.42 -6.59
C LYS A 38 16.45 -13.24 -5.84
N LEU A 39 16.31 -13.36 -4.52
CA LEU A 39 17.23 -14.12 -3.67
C LEU A 39 16.84 -15.61 -3.58
N CYS A 40 15.65 -15.92 -3.04
CA CYS A 40 15.25 -17.31 -2.76
C CYS A 40 14.38 -17.95 -3.85
N ALA A 41 14.12 -17.25 -4.96
CA ALA A 41 13.31 -17.74 -6.07
C ALA A 41 11.84 -18.07 -5.74
N ARG A 42 11.37 -17.83 -4.51
CA ARG A 42 9.97 -18.06 -4.12
C ARG A 42 9.04 -17.08 -4.84
N GLU A 43 7.95 -17.60 -5.41
CA GLU A 43 6.86 -16.79 -5.97
C GLU A 43 5.99 -16.27 -4.82
N ASN A 44 5.85 -14.95 -4.73
CA ASN A 44 5.05 -14.26 -3.73
C ASN A 44 4.03 -13.36 -4.42
N SER A 45 2.95 -13.03 -3.74
CA SER A 45 1.95 -12.08 -4.24
C SER A 45 1.43 -11.18 -3.14
N ILE A 46 0.87 -10.04 -3.55
CA ILE A 46 0.16 -9.11 -2.70
C ILE A 46 -1.08 -8.61 -3.44
N ASP A 47 -2.19 -8.50 -2.73
CA ASP A 47 -3.44 -7.99 -3.28
C ASP A 47 -3.99 -6.82 -2.46
N ILE A 48 -4.58 -5.84 -3.13
CA ILE A 48 -5.24 -4.70 -2.49
C ILE A 48 -6.68 -5.08 -2.21
N LEU A 49 -7.09 -5.09 -0.94
CA LEU A 49 -8.46 -5.42 -0.56
C LEU A 49 -9.36 -4.19 -0.78
N SER A 50 -9.99 -4.12 -1.96
CA SER A 50 -10.79 -2.96 -2.40
C SER A 50 -11.88 -2.52 -1.41
N SER A 51 -12.51 -3.46 -0.71
CA SER A 51 -13.55 -3.18 0.29
C SER A 51 -13.02 -2.52 1.57
N THR A 52 -11.69 -2.48 1.77
CA THR A 52 -11.04 -1.94 2.96
C THR A 52 -10.54 -0.51 2.78
N ILE A 53 -10.63 0.02 1.55
CA ILE A 53 -10.20 1.38 1.24
C ILE A 53 -11.13 2.37 1.96
N LYS A 54 -10.54 3.22 2.80
CA LYS A 54 -11.24 4.22 3.61
C LYS A 54 -10.60 5.59 3.39
N SER A 55 -11.44 6.63 3.35
CA SER A 55 -10.97 8.01 3.32
C SER A 55 -10.35 8.43 4.65
N TYR A 56 -9.46 9.41 4.60
CA TYR A 56 -8.97 10.13 5.77
C TYR A 56 -9.66 11.50 5.79
N ASN A 57 -10.47 11.76 6.80
CA ASN A 57 -11.33 12.93 6.88
C ASN A 57 -10.84 13.91 7.97
N ALA A 58 -11.45 15.08 8.07
CA ALA A 58 -11.08 16.11 9.04
C ALA A 58 -11.15 15.61 10.50
N GLU A 59 -12.10 14.75 10.84
CA GLU A 59 -12.24 14.16 12.18
C GLU A 59 -11.07 13.22 12.58
N ASP A 60 -10.33 12.74 11.59
CA ASP A 60 -9.19 11.84 11.77
C ASP A 60 -7.88 12.59 11.98
N ASN A 61 -7.88 13.93 11.87
CA ASN A 61 -6.67 14.76 11.90
C ASN A 61 -5.70 14.35 13.02
N GLU A 62 -4.40 14.27 12.66
CA GLU A 62 -3.28 13.88 13.55
C GLU A 62 -3.40 12.49 14.20
N LYS A 63 -4.24 11.59 13.70
CA LYS A 63 -4.38 10.22 14.23
C LYS A 63 -4.03 9.18 13.19
N PHE A 64 -3.43 8.08 13.64
CA PHE A 64 -3.32 6.91 12.77
C PHE A 64 -4.69 6.31 12.48
N LYS A 65 -4.99 6.15 11.19
CA LYS A 65 -6.18 5.48 10.67
C LYS A 65 -5.78 4.48 9.60
N THR A 66 -6.33 3.27 9.68
CA THR A 66 -6.20 2.29 8.59
C THR A 66 -7.00 2.76 7.39
N ILE A 67 -6.31 3.08 6.29
CA ILE A 67 -6.91 3.53 5.02
C ILE A 67 -6.98 2.44 3.95
N VAL A 68 -6.21 1.36 4.09
CA VAL A 68 -6.20 0.22 3.16
C VAL A 68 -5.60 -1.01 3.84
N GLU A 69 -6.09 -2.19 3.47
CA GLU A 69 -5.54 -3.48 3.88
C GLU A 69 -5.03 -4.26 2.66
N PHE A 70 -4.00 -5.08 2.88
CA PHE A 70 -3.37 -5.90 1.85
C PHE A 70 -3.42 -7.38 2.20
N GLU A 71 -3.86 -8.22 1.27
CA GLU A 71 -3.70 -9.66 1.40
C GLU A 71 -2.27 -10.05 0.99
N CYS A 72 -1.45 -10.40 1.98
CA CYS A 72 -0.04 -10.70 1.77
C CYS A 72 0.20 -12.22 1.66
N ARG A 73 0.69 -12.70 0.50
CA ARG A 73 1.11 -14.11 0.30
C ARG A 73 2.61 -14.18 0.08
N GLY A 74 3.36 -14.11 1.19
CA GLY A 74 4.84 -14.17 1.19
C GLY A 74 5.55 -12.88 0.79
N LEU A 75 4.80 -11.79 0.56
CA LEU A 75 5.32 -10.46 0.27
C LEU A 75 4.63 -9.45 1.18
N GLU A 76 5.39 -8.79 2.04
CA GLU A 76 4.88 -7.78 2.99
C GLU A 76 5.36 -6.37 2.59
N PRO A 77 4.49 -5.35 2.59
CA PRO A 77 4.93 -3.97 2.51
C PRO A 77 5.61 -3.59 3.83
N VAL A 78 6.72 -2.84 3.74
CA VAL A 78 7.54 -2.45 4.90
C VAL A 78 7.88 -0.96 4.91
N ASP A 79 7.52 -0.27 3.84
CA ASP A 79 7.75 1.16 3.66
C ASP A 79 6.74 1.70 2.64
N PHE A 80 6.42 2.99 2.75
CA PHE A 80 5.50 3.72 1.89
C PHE A 80 5.97 5.17 1.74
N GLN A 81 5.91 5.72 0.53
CA GLN A 81 6.43 7.06 0.23
C GLN A 81 5.30 8.05 -0.09
N PRO A 82 4.64 8.64 0.92
CA PRO A 82 3.77 9.80 0.71
C PRO A 82 4.58 11.08 0.53
N GLN A 83 3.92 12.15 0.07
CA GLN A 83 4.49 13.49 -0.08
C GLN A 83 3.53 14.53 0.50
N ASP A 84 4.07 15.65 0.98
CA ASP A 84 3.28 16.80 1.42
C ASP A 84 2.63 17.51 0.22
N TRP A 85 1.53 18.23 0.49
CA TRP A 85 0.74 18.89 -0.53
C TRP A 85 0.13 20.20 -0.02
N THR A 86 -0.02 21.19 -0.90
CA THR A 86 -0.66 22.49 -0.61
C THR A 86 -1.34 23.02 -1.85
N ASP A 87 -2.49 23.66 -1.67
CA ASP A 87 -3.27 24.33 -2.72
C ASP A 87 -4.15 25.44 -2.10
N TYR A 88 -4.98 26.09 -2.91
CA TYR A 88 -5.87 27.16 -2.49
C TYR A 88 -7.32 26.90 -2.95
N ASP A 89 -8.25 26.92 -2.01
CA ASP A 89 -9.69 26.86 -2.32
C ASP A 89 -10.20 28.25 -2.68
N GLU A 90 -10.45 28.49 -3.98
CA GLU A 90 -10.95 29.78 -4.48
C GLU A 90 -12.35 30.14 -3.94
N LYS A 91 -13.19 29.14 -3.66
CA LYS A 91 -14.58 29.36 -3.22
C LYS A 91 -14.61 29.71 -1.73
N ALA A 92 -13.81 29.03 -0.91
CA ALA A 92 -13.68 29.30 0.51
C ALA A 92 -12.73 30.47 0.81
N GLN A 93 -11.93 30.90 -0.18
CA GLN A 93 -10.88 31.91 -0.05
C GLN A 93 -9.87 31.57 1.05
N GLU A 94 -9.43 30.31 1.09
CA GLU A 94 -8.49 29.82 2.09
C GLU A 94 -7.45 28.86 1.50
N SER A 95 -6.29 28.77 2.14
CA SER A 95 -5.26 27.80 1.79
C SER A 95 -5.60 26.44 2.40
N VAL A 96 -5.40 25.37 1.63
CA VAL A 96 -5.59 23.99 2.06
C VAL A 96 -4.28 23.22 1.94
N GLY A 97 -4.04 22.25 2.82
CA GLY A 97 -2.80 21.48 2.78
C GLY A 97 -2.86 20.18 3.57
N ILE A 98 -1.99 19.26 3.17
CA ILE A 98 -1.76 17.98 3.83
C ILE A 98 -0.26 17.93 4.12
N TYR A 99 0.08 17.91 5.40
CA TYR A 99 1.46 18.06 5.88
C TYR A 99 1.84 16.91 6.81
N GLU A 100 3.15 16.70 6.96
CA GLU A 100 3.73 15.76 7.91
C GLU A 100 3.16 14.34 7.76
N VAL A 101 2.95 13.93 6.51
CA VAL A 101 2.32 12.63 6.23
C VAL A 101 3.21 11.50 6.73
N THR A 102 2.73 10.79 7.75
CA THR A 102 3.38 9.61 8.31
C THR A 102 2.54 8.37 8.10
N HIS A 103 3.17 7.19 8.18
CA HIS A 103 2.51 5.92 7.99
C HIS A 103 3.07 4.87 8.95
N GLN A 104 2.26 3.83 9.21
CA GLN A 104 2.72 2.62 9.89
C GLN A 104 1.95 1.42 9.35
N PHE A 105 2.59 0.24 9.39
CA PHE A 105 1.94 -1.02 9.09
C PHE A 105 1.56 -1.74 10.38
N VAL A 106 0.29 -2.13 10.49
CA VAL A 106 -0.22 -2.94 11.60
C VAL A 106 -0.51 -4.34 11.07
N LYS A 107 -0.01 -5.38 11.75
CA LYS A 107 -0.35 -6.77 11.42
C LYS A 107 -1.67 -7.13 12.10
N CYS A 108 -2.60 -7.67 11.31
CA CYS A 108 -3.86 -8.22 11.79
C CYS A 108 -3.68 -9.68 12.25
#